data_AF-A0AAV6AU63-F1
#
_entry.id   AF-A0AAV6AU63-F1
#
_cell.length_a   1.000
_cell.length_b   1.000
_cell.length_c   1.000
_cell.angle_alpha   90.00
_cell.angle_beta   90.00
_cell.angle_gamma   90.00
#
_symmetry.space_group_name_H-M   'P 1'
#
loop_
_entity.id
_entity.type
_entity.pdbx_description
1 polymer ?
#
loop_
_entity_poly.entity_id
_entity_poly.type
_entity_poly.pdbx_seq_one_letter_code
_entity_poly.pdbx_strand_id
1 'polypeptide(L)' 'MARILLGWELGNGIGYARRLAAIAAGLRAAGHEPVLALREPKALADPAHPVLQAPLVVGRLRPGTRG' A
#
# COMPACT_ATOMS: atom_id res chain seq x y z
N MET A 1 -7.93 18.28 5.88
CA MET A 1 -6.97 17.25 6.34
C MET A 1 -7.67 15.91 6.33
N ALA A 2 -7.09 14.90 5.67
CA ALA A 2 -7.69 13.57 5.53
C ALA A 2 -6.62 12.49 5.69
N ARG A 3 -7.02 11.33 6.22
CA ARG A 3 -6.17 10.13 6.29
C ARG A 3 -6.47 9.23 5.11
N ILE A 4 -5.44 8.90 4.33
CA ILE A 4 -5.58 8.27 3.01
C ILE A 4 -4.77 6.98 2.97
N LEU A 5 -5.43 5.85 2.73
CA LEU A 5 -4.77 4.56 2.54
C LEU A 5 -4.44 4.37 1.05
N LEU A 6 -3.16 4.18 0.76
CA LEU A 6 -2.64 3.81 -0.55
C LEU A 6 -2.31 2.32 -0.56
N GLY A 7 -3.26 1.49 -1.00
CA GLY A 7 -3.10 0.04 -1.08
C GLY A 7 -2.71 -0.44 -2.47
N TRP A 8 -1.77 -1.40 -2.53
CA TRP A 8 -1.51 -2.17 -3.74
C TRP A 8 -1.48 -3.66 -3.41
N GLU A 9 -2.64 -4.32 -3.58
CA GLU A 9 -2.84 -5.70 -3.13
C GLU A 9 -2.21 -6.75 -4.06
N LEU A 10 -1.96 -6.43 -5.32
CA LEU A 10 -1.59 -7.40 -6.36
C LEU A 10 -0.12 -7.44 -6.75
N GLY A 11 0.76 -6.65 -6.14
CA GLY A 11 2.17 -6.59 -6.55
C GLY A 11 3.16 -6.76 -5.42
N ASN A 12 4.20 -7.52 -5.75
CA ASN A 12 5.44 -7.70 -5.01
C ASN A 12 6.59 -6.82 -5.57
N GLY A 13 6.31 -5.92 -6.51
CA GLY A 13 7.34 -5.15 -7.21
C GLY A 13 7.73 -3.86 -6.50
N ILE A 14 9.03 -3.68 -6.24
CA ILE A 14 9.64 -2.45 -5.67
C ILE A 14 9.25 -1.19 -6.49
N GLY A 15 9.09 -1.32 -7.80
CA GLY A 15 8.69 -0.20 -8.68
C GLY A 15 7.32 0.40 -8.33
N TYR A 16 6.37 -0.40 -7.83
CA TYR A 16 5.07 0.12 -7.39
C TYR A 16 5.16 0.81 -6.04
N ALA A 17 5.92 0.25 -5.09
CA ALA A 17 6.16 0.87 -3.80
C ALA A 17 6.76 2.28 -3.93
N ARG A 18 7.74 2.46 -4.84
CA ARG A 18 8.33 3.79 -5.12
C ARG A 18 7.33 4.79 -5.69
N ARG A 19 6.44 4.35 -6.58
CA ARG A 19 5.38 5.21 -7.14
C ARG A 19 4.38 5.65 -6.07
N LEU A 20 3.97 4.74 -5.19
CA LEU A 20 3.10 5.09 -4.08
C LEU A 20 3.77 6.04 -3.09
N ALA A 21 5.08 5.87 -2.83
CA ALA A 21 5.84 6.79 -1.99
C ALA A 21 5.86 8.23 -2.56
N ALA A 22 6.03 8.37 -3.89
CA ALA A 22 5.97 9.69 -4.55
C ALA A 22 4.58 10.34 -4.42
N ILE A 23 3.50 9.56 -4.58
CA ILE A 23 2.13 10.04 -4.37
C ILE A 23 1.91 10.45 -2.92
N ALA A 24 2.35 9.62 -1.96
CA ALA A 24 2.26 9.91 -0.54
C ALA A 24 2.98 11.22 -0.18
N ALA A 25 4.17 11.47 -0.76
CA ALA A 25 4.88 12.71 -0.56
C ALA A 25 4.07 13.94 -1.03
N GLY A 26 3.43 13.85 -2.20
CA GLY A 26 2.55 14.91 -2.71
C GLY A 26 1.32 15.14 -1.82
N LEU A 27 0.67 14.07 -1.36
CA LEU A 27 -0.46 14.15 -0.43
C LEU A 27 -0.06 14.76 0.92
N ARG A 28 1.12 14.40 1.43
CA ARG A 28 1.67 14.98 2.66
C ARG A 28 1.93 16.47 2.51
N ALA A 29 2.51 16.88 1.38
CA ALA A 29 2.75 18.29 1.06
C ALA A 29 1.45 19.10 0.97
N ALA A 30 0.36 18.47 0.53
CA ALA A 30 -0.99 19.06 0.51
C ALA A 30 -1.71 19.03 1.88
N GLY A 31 -1.08 18.55 2.95
CA GLY A 31 -1.65 18.53 4.31
C GLY A 31 -2.50 17.29 4.63
N HIS A 32 -2.32 16.19 3.91
CA HIS A 32 -2.96 14.89 4.21
C HIS A 32 -2.04 13.96 5.00
N GLU A 33 -2.62 12.88 5.54
CA GLU A 33 -1.94 11.80 6.25
C GLU A 33 -1.98 10.51 5.43
N PRO A 34 -1.03 10.29 4.51
CA PRO A 34 -0.96 9.06 3.73
C PRO A 34 -0.43 7.88 4.56
N VAL A 35 -1.01 6.70 4.34
CA VAL A 35 -0.55 5.40 4.86
C VAL A 35 -0.39 4.45 3.68
N LEU A 36 0.73 3.75 3.59
CA LEU A 36 0.94 2.76 2.52
C LEU A 36 0.59 1.36 3.02
N ALA A 37 -0.21 0.62 2.26
CA ALA A 37 -0.43 -0.81 2.45
C ALA A 37 0.29 -1.58 1.34
N LEU A 38 1.41 -2.22 1.69
CA LEU A 38 2.29 -2.94 0.76
C LEU A 38 2.31 -4.43 1.04
N ARG A 39 2.36 -5.27 -0.01
CA ARG A 39 2.56 -6.72 0.15
C ARG A 39 3.84 -7.04 0.95
N GLU A 40 4.92 -6.35 0.64
CA GLU A 40 6.22 -6.47 1.31
C GLU A 40 6.61 -5.10 1.88
N PRO A 41 6.37 -4.83 3.18
CA PRO A 41 6.68 -3.54 3.80
C PRO A 41 8.15 -3.13 3.66
N LYS A 42 9.06 -4.10 3.66
CA LYS A 42 10.51 -3.91 3.50
C LYS A 42 10.93 -3.44 2.10
N ALA A 43 10.01 -3.43 1.13
CA ALA A 43 10.29 -2.91 -0.22
C ALA A 43 10.62 -1.40 -0.20
N LEU A 44 10.26 -0.70 0.88
CA LEU A 44 10.77 0.64 1.21
C LEU A 44 11.69 0.51 2.42
N ALA A 45 13.00 0.65 2.20
CA ALA A 45 14.01 0.46 3.26
C ALA A 45 13.91 1.50 4.39
N ASP A 46 13.45 2.71 4.07
CA ASP A 46 13.23 3.80 5.03
C ASP A 46 12.00 4.62 4.60
N PRO A 47 10.80 4.27 5.07
CA PRO A 47 9.61 4.95 4.61
C PRO A 47 9.35 6.23 5.42
N ALA A 48 9.35 7.38 4.73
CA ALA A 48 8.94 8.68 5.28
C ALA A 48 7.46 8.75 5.73
N HIS A 49 6.71 7.66 5.55
CA HIS A 49 5.28 7.55 5.84
C HIS A 49 5.00 6.19 6.48
N PRO A 50 3.95 6.05 7.31
CA PRO A 50 3.57 4.75 7.87
C PRO A 50 3.33 3.70 6.77
N VAL A 51 3.93 2.53 6.93
CA VAL A 51 3.75 1.37 6.05
C VAL A 51 3.16 0.22 6.84
N LEU A 52 2.08 -0.34 6.32
CA LEU A 52 1.40 -1.52 6.81
C LEU A 52 1.56 -2.65 5.78
N GLN A 53 1.51 -3.89 6.27
CA GLN A 53 1.39 -5.04 5.37
C GLN A 53 -0.03 -5.07 4.80
N ALA A 54 -0.15 -5.13 3.47
CA ALA A 54 -1.41 -5.40 2.80
C ALA A 54 -1.88 -6.84 3.13
N PRO A 55 -3.19 -7.11 3.06
CA PRO A 55 -3.71 -8.47 3.17
C PRO A 55 -2.98 -9.43 2.20
N LEU A 56 -2.51 -10.55 2.74
CA LEU A 56 -1.93 -11.64 1.94
C LEU A 56 -2.99 -12.71 1.75
N VAL A 57 -3.34 -13.01 0.50
CA VAL A 57 -4.14 -14.20 0.21
C VAL A 57 -3.22 -15.42 0.32
N VAL A 58 -3.21 -16.04 1.50
CA VAL A 58 -2.49 -17.29 1.76
C VAL A 58 -3.40 -18.46 1.36
N GLY A 59 -3.38 -18.85 0.08
CA GLY A 59 -4.17 -19.95 -0.45
C GLY A 59 -4.85 -19.63 -1.79
N ARG A 60 -5.61 -20.59 -2.32
CA ARG A 60 -6.43 -20.36 -3.53
C ARG A 60 -7.72 -19.66 -3.11
N LEU A 61 -7.92 -18.40 -3.52
CA LEU A 61 -9.21 -17.72 -3.44
C LEU A 61 -10.23 -18.63 -4.14
N ARG A 62 -11.12 -19.27 -3.38
CA ARG A 62 -12.31 -19.89 -3.96
C ARG A 62 -13.24 -18.74 -4.30
N PRO A 63 -13.54 -18.46 -5.57
CA PRO A 63 -14.63 -17.55 -5.89
C PRO A 63 -15.86 -18.13 -5.20
N GLY A 64 -16.52 -17.35 -4.37
CA GLY A 64 -17.75 -17.79 -3.72
C GLY A 64 -18.72 -18.28 -4.79
N THR A 65 -19.18 -19.53 -4.66
CA THR A 65 -20.38 -19.99 -5.32
C THR A 65 -21.48 -19.02 -4.95
N ARG A 66 -21.95 -18.24 -5.94
CA ARG A 66 -23.20 -17.49 -5.79
C ARG A 66 -24.29 -18.51 -5.44
N GLY A 67 -24.98 -18.25 -4.33
CA GLY A 67 -26.23 -18.95 -4.00
C GLY A 67 -27.32 -18.63 -4.99
#